data_AF-A0A7S0FPP8-F1
#
_entry.id   AF-A0A7S0FPP8-F1
#
_cell.length_a   1.000
_cell.length_b   1.000
_cell.length_c   1.000
_cell.angle_alpha   90.00
_cell.angle_beta   90.00
_cell.angle_gamma   90.00
#
_symmetry.space_group_name_H-M   'P 1'
#
loop_
_entity.id
_entity.type
_entity.pdbx_description
1 polymer ?
#
loop_
_entity_poly.entity_id
_entity_poly.type
_entity_poly.pdbx_seq_one_letter_code
_entity_poly.pdbx_strand_id
1 'polypeptide(L)'
;YNHTAADMELIAEKSVMFGPDLLTVPTGAQFGGEYVNYEHGLSFMTVHGSGHMVPQFRPQAALSFIEKVLTRELLSPLMPSNHTLVEMTDDEFEDAIDKWTKEAMGPPYVGAGVAPKSTEKKPVLDSNGVAKAKT
;
A
#
# COMPACT_ATOMS: atom_id res chain seq x y z
N TYR A 1 20.82 14.45 19.95
CA TYR A 1 20.25 13.36 19.14
C TYR A 1 21.32 12.95 18.13
N ASN A 2 21.73 11.68 18.09
CA ASN A 2 22.81 11.21 17.23
C ASN A 2 22.28 10.24 16.17
N HIS A 3 22.10 10.72 14.93
CA HIS A 3 21.56 9.92 13.81
C HIS A 3 22.53 8.84 13.30
N THR A 4 23.82 8.88 13.68
CA THR A 4 24.83 7.94 13.15
C THR A 4 25.07 6.70 14.02
N ALA A 5 24.41 6.61 15.17
CA ALA A 5 24.59 5.50 16.12
C ALA A 5 23.68 4.29 15.84
N ALA A 6 22.69 4.43 14.95
CA ALA A 6 21.83 3.33 14.56
C ALA A 6 22.45 2.59 13.36
N ASP A 7 22.75 1.31 13.57
CA ASP A 7 23.23 0.43 12.51
C ASP A 7 22.16 0.26 11.42
N MET A 8 22.59 0.25 10.16
CA MET A 8 21.69 0.04 9.01
C MET A 8 21.05 -1.34 9.03
N GLU A 9 21.74 -2.36 9.60
CA GLU A 9 21.17 -3.69 9.78
C GLU A 9 20.00 -3.68 10.77
N LEU A 10 20.14 -2.96 11.90
CA LEU A 10 19.08 -2.81 12.89
C LEU A 10 17.89 -2.02 12.32
N ILE A 11 18.16 -1.00 11.51
CA ILE A 11 17.16 -0.21 10.77
C ILE A 11 16.41 -1.12 9.78
N ALA A 12 17.12 -1.95 9.02
CA ALA A 12 16.51 -2.87 8.05
C ALA A 12 15.64 -3.98 8.69
N GLU A 13 15.89 -4.34 9.95
CA GLU A 13 15.05 -5.27 10.71
C GLU A 13 13.74 -4.62 11.20
N LYS A 14 13.70 -3.28 11.31
CA LYS A 14 12.49 -2.59 11.79
C LYS A 14 11.37 -2.67 10.77
N SER A 15 10.15 -2.63 11.31
CA SER A 15 8.95 -2.50 10.49
C SER A 15 9.05 -1.25 9.61
N VAL A 16 8.55 -1.38 8.39
CA VAL A 16 8.37 -0.28 7.42
C VAL A 16 7.56 0.89 8.03
N MET A 17 6.74 0.60 9.04
CA MET A 17 5.92 1.60 9.73
C MET A 17 6.65 2.26 10.91
N PHE A 18 7.91 1.90 11.17
CA PHE A 18 8.70 2.45 12.27
C PHE A 18 9.27 3.82 11.90
N GLY A 19 8.52 4.87 12.21
CA GLY A 19 8.97 6.26 12.02
C GLY A 19 8.99 6.72 10.56
N PRO A 20 9.28 8.02 10.33
CA PRO A 20 9.22 8.63 9.00
C PRO A 20 10.45 8.31 8.11
N ASP A 21 11.59 7.97 8.71
CA ASP A 21 12.90 7.91 8.03
C ASP A 21 13.27 6.53 7.48
N LEU A 22 12.46 5.50 7.73
CA LEU A 22 12.75 4.10 7.39
C LEU A 22 12.16 3.61 6.07
N LEU A 23 11.62 4.54 5.27
CA LEU A 23 10.96 4.26 3.99
C LEU A 23 11.93 3.97 2.83
N THR A 24 13.22 3.73 3.09
CA THR A 24 14.21 3.40 2.04
C THR A 24 14.10 1.95 1.56
N VAL A 25 13.32 1.11 2.26
CA VAL A 25 13.03 -0.27 1.84
C VAL A 25 11.93 -0.25 0.77
N PRO A 26 12.15 -0.80 -0.44
CA PRO A 26 11.13 -0.89 -1.47
C PRO A 26 10.11 -1.98 -1.10
N THR A 27 8.92 -1.55 -0.69
CA THR A 27 7.85 -2.41 -0.16
C THR A 27 6.73 -2.67 -1.14
N GLY A 28 6.81 -2.09 -2.35
CA GLY A 28 5.72 -2.12 -3.32
C GLY A 28 4.49 -1.36 -2.81
N ALA A 29 3.35 -1.60 -3.47
CA ALA A 29 2.07 -0.98 -3.13
C ALA A 29 1.62 -1.43 -1.72
N GLN A 30 1.29 -0.45 -0.88
CA GLN A 30 0.82 -0.66 0.48
C GLN A 30 -0.56 -0.06 0.68
N PHE A 31 -1.30 -0.61 1.63
CA PHE A 31 -2.56 -0.02 2.09
C PHE A 31 -2.28 1.27 2.88
N GLY A 32 -2.57 2.41 2.26
CA GLY A 32 -2.33 3.74 2.84
C GLY A 32 -3.48 4.26 3.69
N GLY A 33 -4.68 3.69 3.56
CA GLY A 33 -5.91 4.11 4.23
C GLY A 33 -7.13 3.98 3.33
N GLU A 34 -8.23 4.56 3.76
CA GLU A 34 -9.55 4.43 3.11
C GLU A 34 -9.94 5.74 2.41
N TYR A 35 -10.72 5.62 1.35
CA TYR A 35 -11.20 6.75 0.56
C TYR A 35 -12.67 6.58 0.20
N VAL A 36 -13.48 7.59 0.48
CA VAL A 36 -14.92 7.59 0.21
C VAL A 36 -15.29 8.89 -0.51
N ASN A 37 -16.02 8.76 -1.61
CA ASN A 37 -16.62 9.89 -2.32
C ASN A 37 -18.10 9.98 -1.97
N TYR A 38 -18.52 11.16 -1.55
CA TYR A 38 -19.93 11.48 -1.34
C TYR A 38 -20.48 12.30 -2.50
N GLU A 39 -21.79 12.39 -2.55
CA GLU A 39 -22.49 13.30 -3.44
C GLU A 39 -22.07 14.75 -3.18
N HIS A 40 -22.26 15.61 -4.18
CA HIS A 40 -21.94 17.05 -4.12
C HIS A 40 -20.46 17.39 -3.93
N GLY A 41 -19.54 16.49 -4.30
CA GLY A 41 -18.11 16.80 -4.42
C GLY A 41 -17.35 16.82 -3.10
N LEU A 42 -17.88 16.14 -2.07
CA LEU A 42 -17.16 15.90 -0.82
C LEU A 42 -16.47 14.54 -0.88
N SER A 43 -15.17 14.53 -0.61
CA SER A 43 -14.40 13.30 -0.48
C SER A 43 -13.73 13.23 0.88
N PHE A 44 -13.77 12.04 1.49
CA PHE A 44 -13.16 11.77 2.79
C PHE A 44 -12.07 10.72 2.63
N MET A 45 -10.93 10.93 3.29
CA MET A 45 -9.80 10.01 3.26
C MET A 45 -9.24 9.82 4.66
N THR A 46 -8.88 8.59 5.00
CA THR A 46 -8.05 8.28 6.18
C THR A 46 -6.63 7.96 5.74
N VAL A 47 -5.65 8.27 6.58
CA VAL A 47 -4.24 7.90 6.34
C VAL A 47 -3.78 7.04 7.50
N HIS A 48 -3.54 5.76 7.22
CA HIS A 48 -3.20 4.78 8.23
C HIS A 48 -1.82 5.07 8.85
N GLY A 49 -1.73 4.91 10.17
CA GLY A 49 -0.49 5.15 10.92
C GLY A 49 -0.04 6.60 10.90
N SER A 50 -0.97 7.55 10.77
CA SER A 50 -0.73 8.98 10.84
C SER A 50 -1.47 9.63 12.01
N GLY A 51 -0.87 10.67 12.59
CA GLY A 51 -1.50 11.50 13.63
C GLY A 51 -2.18 12.75 13.05
N HIS A 52 -2.37 13.78 13.89
CA HIS A 52 -2.93 15.07 13.45
C HIS A 52 -2.12 15.73 12.31
N MET A 53 -0.79 15.61 12.35
CA MET A 53 0.11 16.21 11.37
C MET A 53 0.46 15.22 10.26
N VAL A 54 -0.50 14.95 9.37
CA VAL A 54 -0.34 13.89 8.35
C VAL A 54 0.95 14.00 7.52
N PRO A 55 1.32 15.18 6.98
CA PRO A 55 2.56 15.32 6.21
C PRO A 55 3.84 15.05 7.01
N GLN A 56 3.80 15.20 8.34
CA GLN A 56 4.96 14.95 9.21
C GLN A 56 5.18 13.45 9.44
N PHE A 57 4.09 12.69 9.63
CA PHE A 57 4.18 11.25 9.94
C PHE A 57 4.17 10.36 8.69
N ARG A 58 3.50 10.80 7.62
CA ARG A 58 3.33 10.06 6.36
C ARG A 58 3.58 10.97 5.15
N PRO A 59 4.81 11.46 4.94
CA PRO A 59 5.12 12.43 3.89
C PRO A 59 4.81 11.92 2.47
N GLN A 60 5.08 10.65 2.17
CA GLN A 60 4.83 10.06 0.85
C GLN A 60 3.34 9.97 0.53
N ALA A 61 2.52 9.50 1.48
CA ALA A 61 1.06 9.43 1.30
C ALA A 61 0.45 10.83 1.20
N ALA A 62 0.93 11.78 2.00
CA ALA A 62 0.48 13.18 1.95
C ALA A 62 0.79 13.84 0.60
N LEU A 63 1.99 13.62 0.05
CA LEU A 63 2.38 14.14 -1.25
C LEU A 63 1.51 13.55 -2.36
N SER A 64 1.38 12.21 -2.40
CA SER A 64 0.54 11.53 -3.39
C SER A 64 -0.90 12.03 -3.37
N PHE A 65 -1.47 12.23 -2.17
CA PHE A 65 -2.78 12.82 -2.01
C PHE A 65 -2.87 14.24 -2.58
N ILE A 66 -1.93 15.12 -2.23
CA ILE A 66 -1.92 16.51 -2.70
C ILE A 66 -1.80 16.56 -4.22
N GLU A 67 -0.92 15.76 -4.82
CA GLU A 67 -0.75 15.68 -6.27
C GLU A 67 -2.05 15.27 -6.96
N LYS A 68 -2.69 14.21 -6.47
CA LYS A 68 -3.97 13.69 -7.00
C LYS A 68 -5.10 14.70 -6.89
N VAL A 69 -5.16 15.44 -5.78
CA VAL A 69 -6.14 16.53 -5.60
C VAL A 69 -5.90 17.66 -6.60
N LEU A 70 -4.63 18.04 -6.84
CA LEU A 70 -4.28 19.11 -7.78
C LEU A 70 -4.56 18.72 -9.24
N THR A 71 -4.32 17.46 -9.62
CA THR A 71 -4.60 16.94 -10.97
C THR A 71 -6.05 16.52 -11.18
N ARG A 72 -6.85 16.45 -10.10
CA ARG A 72 -8.23 15.91 -10.08
C ARG A 72 -8.31 14.45 -10.53
N GLU A 73 -7.28 13.69 -10.19
CA GLU A 73 -7.25 12.25 -10.44
C GLU A 73 -7.84 11.47 -9.26
N LEU A 74 -8.36 10.28 -9.56
CA LEU A 74 -8.82 9.36 -8.52
C LEU A 74 -7.63 8.76 -7.74
N LEU A 75 -7.80 8.66 -6.43
CA LEU A 75 -6.84 8.01 -5.53
C LEU A 75 -6.86 6.48 -5.65
N SER A 76 -8.00 5.91 -6.04
CA SER A 76 -8.20 4.48 -6.23
C SER A 76 -9.21 4.24 -7.36
N PRO A 77 -9.24 3.03 -7.95
CA PRO A 77 -10.33 2.65 -8.84
C PRO A 77 -11.67 2.73 -8.11
N LEU A 78 -12.76 2.96 -8.85
CA LEU A 78 -14.10 2.96 -8.29
C LEU A 78 -14.52 1.52 -7.97
N MET A 79 -15.05 1.32 -6.76
CA MET A 79 -15.68 0.06 -6.39
C MET A 79 -17.03 -0.11 -7.10
N PRO A 80 -17.50 -1.35 -7.28
CA PRO A 80 -18.88 -1.60 -7.68
C PRO A 80 -19.83 -0.92 -6.69
N SER A 81 -20.97 -0.45 -7.20
CA SER A 81 -21.93 0.25 -6.35
C SER A 81 -22.64 -0.69 -5.38
N ASN A 82 -23.18 -0.14 -4.28
CA ASN A 82 -23.83 -0.93 -3.22
C ASN A 82 -24.93 -1.85 -3.73
N HIS A 83 -25.73 -1.45 -4.73
CA HIS A 83 -26.78 -2.32 -5.28
C HIS A 83 -26.16 -3.57 -5.92
N THR A 84 -25.08 -3.39 -6.67
CA THR A 84 -24.38 -4.48 -7.35
C THR A 84 -23.72 -5.40 -6.34
N LEU A 85 -23.10 -4.85 -5.29
CA LEU A 85 -22.42 -5.63 -4.24
C LEU A 85 -23.38 -6.51 -3.43
N VAL A 86 -24.62 -6.04 -3.20
CA VAL A 86 -25.64 -6.79 -2.44
C VAL A 86 -26.22 -7.96 -3.25
N GLU A 87 -26.21 -7.84 -4.58
CA GLU A 87 -26.73 -8.87 -5.49
C GLU A 87 -25.69 -9.95 -5.84
N MET A 88 -24.41 -9.70 -5.56
CA MET A 88 -23.33 -10.66 -5.79
C MET A 88 -23.39 -11.80 -4.77
N THR A 89 -23.00 -13.00 -5.23
CA THR A 89 -22.63 -14.11 -4.34
C THR A 89 -21.27 -13.86 -3.68
N ASP A 90 -20.98 -14.59 -2.61
CA ASP A 90 -19.70 -14.46 -1.89
C ASP A 90 -18.50 -14.70 -2.83
N ASP A 91 -18.55 -15.72 -3.69
CA ASP A 91 -17.48 -16.03 -4.66
C ASP A 91 -17.28 -14.90 -5.68
N GLU A 92 -18.37 -14.32 -6.19
CA GLU A 92 -18.31 -13.19 -7.14
C GLU A 92 -17.78 -11.92 -6.48
N PHE A 93 -18.12 -11.71 -5.21
CA PHE A 93 -17.60 -10.60 -4.41
C PHE A 93 -16.08 -10.75 -4.19
N GLU A 94 -15.62 -11.94 -3.80
CA GLU A 94 -14.19 -12.21 -3.62
C GLU A 94 -13.42 -11.92 -4.91
N ASP A 95 -13.86 -12.44 -6.05
CA ASP A 95 -13.25 -12.19 -7.36
C ASP A 95 -13.23 -10.70 -7.73
N ALA A 96 -14.31 -9.97 -7.43
CA ALA A 96 -14.41 -8.54 -7.70
C ALA A 96 -13.43 -7.73 -6.86
N ILE A 97 -13.30 -8.03 -5.56
CA ILE A 97 -12.33 -7.38 -4.67
C ILE A 97 -10.90 -7.72 -5.07
N ASP A 98 -10.64 -8.97 -5.46
CA ASP A 98 -9.33 -9.42 -5.89
C ASP A 98 -8.86 -8.69 -7.15
N LYS A 99 -9.78 -8.51 -8.11
CA LYS A 99 -9.55 -7.73 -9.32
C LYS A 99 -9.32 -6.26 -9.00
N TRP A 100 -10.20 -5.65 -8.20
CA TRP A 100 -10.07 -4.25 -7.80
C TRP A 100 -8.74 -4.00 -7.09
N THR A 101 -8.31 -4.90 -6.20
CA THR A 101 -7.05 -4.79 -5.47
C THR A 101 -5.86 -4.81 -6.43
N LYS A 102 -5.84 -5.73 -7.39
CA LYS A 102 -4.79 -5.80 -8.42
C LYS A 102 -4.71 -4.52 -9.26
N GLU A 103 -5.86 -3.95 -9.62
CA GLU A 103 -5.92 -2.67 -10.35
C GLU A 103 -5.44 -1.50 -9.48
N ALA A 104 -5.88 -1.43 -8.22
CA ALA A 104 -5.51 -0.38 -7.28
C ALA A 104 -4.02 -0.35 -6.94
N MET A 105 -3.33 -1.50 -7.00
CA MET A 105 -1.89 -1.61 -6.79
C MET A 105 -1.05 -1.16 -7.99
N GLY A 106 -1.68 -0.91 -9.15
CA GLY A 106 -1.00 -0.56 -10.39
C GLY A 106 -1.13 0.92 -10.78
N PRO A 107 -0.46 1.33 -11.87
CA PRO A 107 -0.71 2.62 -12.51
C PRO A 107 -2.17 2.73 -12.96
N PRO A 108 -2.81 3.92 -12.86
CA PRO A 108 -2.25 5.21 -12.48
C PRO A 108 -2.32 5.53 -10.97
N TYR A 109 -2.75 4.59 -10.13
CA TYR A 109 -3.00 4.84 -8.70
C TYR A 109 -1.73 4.82 -7.87
N VAL A 110 -0.82 3.90 -8.19
CA VAL A 110 0.51 3.84 -7.59
C VAL A 110 1.56 4.15 -8.67
N GLY A 111 2.60 4.92 -8.31
CA GLY A 111 3.68 5.29 -9.23
C GLY A 111 4.39 4.07 -9.83
N ALA A 112 4.84 4.19 -11.08
CA ALA A 112 5.37 3.09 -11.91
C ALA A 112 6.57 2.31 -11.32
N GLY A 113 7.22 2.81 -10.27
CA GLY A 113 8.32 2.15 -9.56
C GLY A 113 7.93 1.31 -8.33
N VAL A 114 6.63 1.19 -8.03
CA VAL A 114 6.10 0.60 -6.77
C VAL A 114 5.30 -0.67 -7.04
N ALA A 115 5.51 -1.32 -8.20
CA ALA A 115 4.88 -2.59 -8.54
C ALA A 115 5.06 -3.61 -7.39
N PRO A 116 4.05 -4.45 -7.10
CA PRO A 116 4.20 -5.48 -6.09
C PRO A 116 5.38 -6.36 -6.46
N LYS A 117 6.33 -6.53 -5.53
CA LYS A 117 7.20 -7.71 -5.62
C LYS A 117 6.24 -8.89 -5.56
N SER A 118 6.16 -9.68 -6.64
CA SER A 118 5.63 -11.03 -6.55
C SER A 118 6.29 -11.64 -5.32
N THR A 119 5.50 -12.25 -4.45
CA THR A 119 6.02 -13.00 -3.32
C THR A 119 6.92 -14.10 -3.86
N GLU A 120 8.19 -13.80 -4.05
CA GLU A 120 9.23 -14.81 -4.17
C GLU A 120 9.20 -15.51 -2.82
N LYS A 121 8.58 -16.70 -2.80
CA LYS A 121 8.68 -17.60 -1.65
C LYS A 121 10.17 -17.72 -1.36
N LYS A 122 10.64 -17.14 -0.26
CA LYS A 122 11.99 -17.39 0.22
C LYS A 122 12.17 -18.91 0.21
N PRO A 123 13.19 -19.45 -0.49
CA PRO A 123 13.42 -20.88 -0.44
C PRO A 123 13.61 -21.25 1.02
N VAL A 124 12.81 -22.20 1.50
CA VAL A 124 13.02 -22.79 2.82
C VAL A 124 14.35 -23.53 2.74
N LEU A 125 15.39 -22.90 3.26
CA LEU A 125 16.70 -23.51 3.45
C LEU A 125 16.56 -24.57 4.53
N ASP A 126 17.07 -25.77 4.28
CA ASP A 126 17.20 -26.77 5.33
C ASP A 126 18.30 -26.36 6.33
N SER A 127 18.44 -27.12 7.43
CA SER A 127 19.40 -26.84 8.51
C SER A 127 20.88 -26.79 8.05
N ASN A 128 21.15 -27.13 6.78
CA ASN A 128 22.47 -27.16 6.17
C ASN A 128 22.62 -26.14 5.01
N GLY A 129 21.63 -25.27 4.78
CA GLY A 129 21.76 -24.14 3.85
C GLY A 129 21.69 -24.50 2.36
N VAL A 130 21.06 -25.62 1.98
CA VAL A 130 20.91 -26.01 0.56
C VAL A 130 19.46 -25.86 0.10
N ALA A 131 19.26 -25.21 -1.05
CA ALA A 131 17.94 -25.02 -1.65
C ALA A 131 17.41 -26.34 -2.25
N LYS A 132 16.21 -26.78 -1.84
CA LYS A 132 15.54 -27.94 -2.46
C LYS A 132 14.98 -27.57 -3.84
N ALA A 133 15.51 -28.19 -4.90
CA ALA A 133 14.85 -28.23 -6.20
C ALA A 133 13.68 -29.22 -6.14
N LYS A 134 12.47 -28.81 -6.54
CA LYS A 134 11.29 -29.66 -6.61
C LYS A 134 11.09 -30.13 -8.06
N THR A 135 11.04 -31.44 -8.26
CA THR A 135 10.62 -32.11 -9.50
C THR A 135 9.14 -31.94 -9.74
#